data_AF-A0A7I9YTU2-F1
#
_entry.id   AF-A0A7I9YTU2-F1
#
_cell.length_a   1.000
_cell.length_b   1.000
_cell.length_c   1.000
_cell.angle_alpha   90.00
_cell.angle_beta   90.00
_cell.angle_gamma   90.00
#
_symmetry.space_group_name_H-M   'P 1'
#
loop_
_entity.id
_entity.type
_entity.pdbx_description
1 polymer ?
#
loop_
_entity_poly.entity_id
_entity_poly.type
_entity_poly.pdbx_seq_one_letter_code
_entity_poly.pdbx_strand_id
1 'polypeptide(L)'
;MYVTRVPNRGSPPAVLLRESYRDNGKVKTRTLANLSHWPERKVEKLQRALKGLPATRDLAESFEVSRSLPHGHVAAVLGTAGPWASKISSTRHHRGGATWSPRCW
;
A
#
# COMPACT_ATOMS: atom_id res chain seq x y z
N MET A 1 10.05 -17.77 -11.43
CA MET A 1 11.16 -17.64 -10.46
C MET A 1 10.65 -18.04 -9.07
N TYR A 2 11.45 -18.71 -8.25
CA TYR A 2 11.05 -19.21 -6.93
C TYR A 2 12.25 -19.31 -5.97
N VAL A 3 11.99 -19.31 -4.67
CA VAL A 3 13.02 -19.55 -3.64
C VAL A 3 12.97 -21.01 -3.21
N THR A 4 14.13 -21.65 -3.13
CA THR A 4 14.29 -23.04 -2.65
C THR A 4 15.25 -23.08 -1.47
N ARG A 5 14.99 -23.95 -0.49
CA ARG A 5 15.95 -24.30 0.56
C ARG A 5 16.57 -25.66 0.25
N VAL A 6 17.90 -25.72 0.18
CA VAL A 6 18.65 -26.95 -0.06
C VAL A 6 19.34 -27.34 1.24
N PRO A 7 19.07 -28.53 1.81
CA PRO A 7 19.72 -28.96 3.04
C PRO A 7 21.24 -29.12 2.83
N ASN A 8 22.02 -28.75 3.84
CA ASN A 8 23.46 -28.98 3.86
C ASN A 8 23.83 -29.83 5.07
N ARG A 9 24.82 -30.73 4.94
CA ARG A 9 25.28 -31.55 6.08
C ARG A 9 26.27 -30.73 6.91
N GLY A 10 25.93 -30.49 8.18
CA GLY A 10 26.80 -29.78 9.12
C GLY A 10 26.80 -28.25 8.98
N SER A 11 25.90 -27.66 8.19
CA SER A 11 25.74 -26.20 8.09
C SER A 11 24.29 -25.83 7.81
N PRO A 12 23.88 -24.57 8.02
CA PRO A 12 22.53 -24.11 7.70
C PRO A 12 22.15 -24.38 6.22
N PRO A 13 20.86 -24.61 5.92
CA PRO A 13 20.40 -24.83 4.54
C PRO A 13 20.73 -23.65 3.63
N ALA A 14 21.12 -23.95 2.39
CA ALA A 14 21.32 -22.92 1.39
C ALA A 14 19.96 -22.40 0.89
N VAL A 15 19.78 -21.08 0.87
CA VAL A 15 18.58 -20.42 0.34
C VAL A 15 18.91 -19.90 -1.06
N LEU A 16 18.23 -20.40 -2.09
CA LEU A 16 18.55 -20.11 -3.50
C LEU A 16 17.36 -19.51 -4.23
N LEU A 17 17.61 -18.45 -5.01
CA LEU A 17 16.66 -17.94 -6.00
C LEU A 17 16.88 -18.67 -7.32
N ARG A 18 15.83 -19.29 -7.86
CA ARG A 18 15.90 -20.10 -9.07
C ARG A 18 14.82 -19.69 -10.06
N GLU A 19 15.04 -19.99 -11.33
CA GLU A 19 13.99 -19.90 -12.34
C GLU A 19 14.03 -21.07 -13.30
N SER A 20 12.84 -21.46 -13.74
CA SER A 20 12.66 -22.37 -14.87
C SER A 20 12.60 -21.56 -16.17
N TYR A 21 13.21 -22.08 -17.22
CA TYR A 21 13.21 -21.49 -18.56
C TYR A 21 13.14 -22.60 -19.60
N ARG A 22 12.79 -22.26 -20.84
CA ARG A 22 12.82 -23.20 -21.97
C ARG A 22 14.04 -22.91 -22.83
N ASP A 23 14.75 -23.96 -23.19
CA ASP A 23 15.88 -23.92 -24.09
C ASP A 23 15.81 -25.15 -24.99
N ASN A 24 15.74 -24.91 -26.30
CA ASN A 24 15.59 -25.96 -27.32
C ASN A 24 14.45 -26.94 -27.01
N GLY A 25 13.28 -26.40 -26.67
CA GLY A 25 12.08 -27.20 -26.36
C GLY A 25 12.10 -27.92 -24.99
N LYS A 26 13.22 -27.88 -24.25
CA LYS A 26 13.35 -28.51 -22.94
C LYS A 26 13.21 -27.50 -21.82
N VAL A 27 12.48 -27.88 -20.76
CA VAL A 27 12.42 -27.08 -19.51
C VAL A 27 13.70 -27.31 -18.72
N LYS A 28 14.42 -26.24 -18.42
CA LYS A 28 15.64 -26.21 -17.61
C LYS A 28 15.41 -25.32 -16.39
N THR A 29 16.28 -25.45 -15.39
CA THR A 29 16.28 -24.59 -14.21
C THR A 29 17.67 -24.03 -13.98
N ARG A 30 17.79 -22.74 -13.66
CA ARG A 30 19.06 -22.11 -13.26
C ARG A 30 18.95 -21.41 -11.91
N THR A 31 20.08 -21.34 -11.20
CA THR A 31 20.22 -20.52 -9.99
C THR A 31 20.57 -19.10 -10.41
N LEU A 32 19.83 -18.12 -9.88
CA LEU A 32 20.04 -16.70 -10.15
C LEU A 32 20.82 -16.01 -9.03
N ALA A 33 20.57 -16.40 -7.78
CA ALA A 33 21.26 -15.85 -6.62
C ALA A 33 21.30 -16.83 -5.45
N ASN A 34 22.36 -16.73 -4.64
CA ASN A 34 22.45 -17.36 -3.32
C ASN A 34 22.06 -16.35 -2.24
N LEU A 35 20.93 -16.59 -1.59
CA LEU A 35 20.34 -15.74 -0.55
C LEU A 35 20.63 -16.24 0.87
N SER A 36 21.53 -17.21 1.04
CA SER A 36 21.79 -17.83 2.37
C SER A 36 22.31 -16.84 3.41
N HIS A 37 22.89 -15.72 2.98
CA HIS A 37 23.37 -14.65 3.84
C HIS A 37 22.29 -13.62 4.20
N TRP A 38 21.08 -13.73 3.62
CA TRP A 38 20.00 -12.78 3.92
C TRP A 38 19.33 -13.12 5.25
N PRO A 39 18.93 -12.11 6.03
CA PRO A 39 18.01 -12.31 7.14
C PRO A 39 16.70 -12.95 6.65
N GLU A 40 16.17 -13.89 7.43
CA GLU A 40 14.95 -14.65 7.11
C GLU A 40 13.77 -13.75 6.70
N ARG A 41 13.54 -12.66 7.45
CA ARG A 41 12.50 -11.65 7.15
C ARG A 41 12.57 -11.07 5.73
N LYS A 42 13.77 -10.97 5.12
CA LYS A 42 13.92 -10.48 3.74
C LYS A 42 13.56 -11.58 2.74
N VAL A 43 13.95 -12.82 3.02
CA VAL A 43 13.61 -13.99 2.21
C VAL A 43 12.09 -14.17 2.16
N GLU A 44 11.40 -14.07 3.30
CA GLU A 44 9.95 -14.17 3.38
C GLU A 44 9.23 -13.10 2.55
N LYS A 45 9.68 -11.84 2.63
CA LYS A 45 9.14 -10.74 1.83
C LYS A 45 9.30 -11.01 0.32
N LEU A 46 10.48 -11.47 -0.10
CA LEU A 46 10.73 -11.84 -1.49
C LEU A 46 9.83 -13.01 -1.92
N GLN A 47 9.68 -14.04 -1.10
CA GLN A 47 8.81 -15.17 -1.39
C GLN A 47 7.34 -14.73 -1.57
N ARG A 48 6.84 -13.82 -0.73
CA ARG A 48 5.49 -13.24 -0.89
C ARG A 48 5.36 -12.48 -2.20
N ALA A 49 6.34 -11.63 -2.52
CA ALA A 49 6.34 -10.85 -3.76
C ALA A 49 6.35 -11.76 -5.00
N LEU A 50 7.16 -12.82 -5.01
CA LEU A 50 7.20 -13.80 -6.11
C LEU A 50 5.89 -14.59 -6.26
N LYS A 51 5.11 -14.73 -5.18
CA LYS A 51 3.78 -15.35 -5.19
C LYS A 51 2.66 -14.37 -5.57
N GLY A 52 2.97 -13.09 -5.80
CA GLY A 52 1.97 -12.04 -6.05
C GLY A 52 1.11 -11.71 -4.82
N LEU A 53 1.57 -12.03 -3.61
CA LEU A 53 0.85 -11.71 -2.37
C LEU A 53 1.11 -10.25 -1.97
N PRO A 54 0.10 -9.55 -1.40
CA PRO A 54 0.28 -8.19 -0.92
C PRO A 54 1.32 -8.13 0.19
N ALA A 55 1.89 -6.93 0.39
CA ALA A 55 2.80 -6.69 1.50
C ALA A 55 2.10 -7.05 2.83
N THR A 56 2.85 -7.59 3.78
CA THR A 56 2.30 -8.04 5.08
C THR A 56 1.65 -6.91 5.88
N ARG A 57 1.96 -5.65 5.54
CA ARG A 57 1.36 -4.47 6.15
C ARG A 57 0.64 -3.70 5.05
N ASP A 58 -0.60 -3.32 5.31
CA ASP A 58 -1.24 -2.30 4.51
C ASP A 58 -0.44 -1.00 4.71
N LEU A 59 -0.06 -0.36 3.60
CA LEU A 59 0.59 0.93 3.64
C LEU A 59 -0.32 1.95 4.32
N ALA A 60 -1.64 1.82 4.17
CA ALA A 60 -2.62 2.67 4.83
C ALA A 60 -2.57 2.58 6.37
N GLU A 61 -2.22 1.42 6.92
CA GLU A 61 -2.06 1.21 8.37
C GLU A 61 -0.63 1.53 8.87
N SER A 62 0.31 1.76 7.96
CA SER A 62 1.71 2.00 8.29
C SER A 62 2.05 3.48 8.52
N PHE A 63 1.13 4.38 8.17
CA PHE A 63 1.27 5.81 8.41
C PHE A 63 0.31 6.23 9.53
N GLU A 64 0.85 6.79 10.61
CA GLU A 64 0.05 7.54 11.57
C GLU A 64 -0.24 8.91 10.95
N VAL A 65 -1.52 9.19 10.65
CA VAL A 65 -1.95 10.52 10.19
C VAL A 65 -1.80 11.50 11.35
N SER A 66 -0.65 12.19 11.42
CA SER A 66 -0.47 13.34 12.31
C SER A 66 -1.33 14.48 11.77
N ARG A 67 -2.56 14.60 12.29
CA ARG A 67 -3.39 15.77 12.02
C ARG A 67 -2.67 16.99 12.59
N SER A 68 -2.18 17.88 11.73
CA SER A 68 -1.89 19.25 12.13
C SER A 68 -3.19 19.89 12.63
N LEU A 69 -3.10 20.61 13.75
CA LEU A 69 -4.24 21.29 14.39
C LEU A 69 -5.05 22.07 13.35
N PRO A 70 -6.39 22.05 13.43
CA PRO A 70 -7.25 22.55 12.36
C PRO A 70 -6.92 24.01 12.11
N HIS A 71 -6.55 24.33 10.86
CA HIS A 71 -6.73 25.55 10.03
C HIS A 71 -7.05 26.93 10.68
N GLY A 72 -6.97 27.11 11.99
CA GLY A 72 -7.38 28.29 12.73
C GLY A 72 -6.41 29.45 12.50
N HIS A 73 -5.15 29.14 12.22
CA HIS A 73 -4.17 30.14 11.83
C HIS A 73 -4.47 30.72 10.43
N VAL A 74 -4.90 29.87 9.49
CA VAL A 74 -5.31 30.31 8.15
C VAL A 74 -6.62 31.10 8.23
N ALA A 75 -7.56 30.69 9.08
CA ALA A 75 -8.80 31.42 9.33
C ALA A 75 -8.57 32.81 9.97
N ALA A 76 -7.59 32.93 10.87
CA ALA A 76 -7.24 34.22 11.51
C ALA A 76 -6.54 35.19 10.54
N VAL A 77 -5.70 34.68 9.63
CA VAL A 77 -5.08 35.48 8.57
C VAL A 77 -6.10 35.89 7.50
N LEU A 78 -7.06 35.02 7.16
CA LEU A 78 -8.16 35.38 6.26
C LEU A 78 -9.17 36.36 6.90
N GLY A 79 -9.33 36.37 8.22
CA GLY A 79 -10.20 37.30 8.94
C GLY A 79 -9.61 38.71 9.14
N THR A 80 -8.31 38.90 8.92
CA THR A 80 -7.62 40.20 9.04
C THR A 80 -7.46 40.92 7.70
N ALA A 81 -7.64 40.23 6.57
CA ALA A 81 -7.86 40.88 5.28
C ALA A 81 -9.33 41.35 5.23
N GLY A 82 -9.53 42.66 4.99
CA GLY A 82 -10.82 43.34 5.05
C GLY A 82 -11.91 42.81 4.08
N PRO A 83 -13.01 43.55 3.88
CA PRO A 83 -14.33 43.06 3.40
C PRO A 83 -14.39 42.40 2.00
N TRP A 84 -13.26 42.11 1.35
CA TRP A 84 -13.15 41.49 0.04
C TRP A 84 -13.00 39.95 0.05
N ALA A 85 -12.96 39.29 1.21
CA ALA A 85 -12.77 37.84 1.30
C ALA A 85 -14.06 36.99 1.32
N SER A 86 -15.26 37.58 1.24
CA SER A 86 -16.53 36.83 1.31
C SER A 86 -16.94 36.07 0.04
N LYS A 87 -16.12 36.02 -1.01
CA LYS A 87 -16.51 35.42 -2.30
C LYS A 87 -16.00 34.01 -2.59
N ILE A 88 -15.25 33.39 -1.67
CA ILE A 88 -14.61 32.07 -1.94
C ILE A 88 -15.28 30.89 -1.23
N SER A 89 -16.24 31.09 -0.34
CA SER A 89 -16.86 29.99 0.40
C SER A 89 -18.39 30.07 0.46
N SER A 90 -19.03 29.99 -0.71
CA SER A 90 -20.47 29.64 -0.78
C SER A 90 -20.70 28.39 -1.63
N THR A 91 -20.35 27.22 -1.08
CA THR A 91 -21.09 25.99 -1.39
C THR A 91 -21.92 25.64 -0.16
N ARG A 92 -23.03 26.39 -0.01
CA ARG A 92 -24.07 26.13 0.99
C ARG A 92 -24.86 24.90 0.54
N HIS A 93 -24.81 23.85 1.36
CA HIS A 93 -25.76 22.74 1.34
C HIS A 93 -27.20 23.27 1.40
N HIS A 94 -28.01 22.95 0.38
CA HIS A 94 -29.47 23.00 0.51
C HIS A 94 -29.96 21.75 1.24
N ARG A 95 -30.43 21.92 2.48
CA ARG A 95 -31.44 21.04 3.08
C ARG A 95 -32.81 21.63 2.73
N GLY A 96 -33.61 20.92 1.92
CA GLY A 96 -35.04 21.18 1.77
C GLY A 96 -35.80 20.19 2.65
N GLY A 97 -36.62 20.72 3.57
CA GLY A 97 -37.49 19.94 4.44
C GLY A 97 -38.89 19.72 3.85
N ALA A 98 -39.38 18.50 4.03
CA ALA A 98 -40.75 18.05 4.29
C ALA A 98 -41.95 18.70 3.57
N THR A 99 -42.68 17.87 2.80
CA THR A 99 -44.16 17.80 2.79
C THR A 99 -44.62 16.36 2.52
N TRP A 100 -45.63 15.92 3.27
CA TRP A 100 -46.23 14.58 3.32
C TRP A 100 -47.14 14.23 2.11
N SER A 101 -47.04 12.98 1.61
CA SER A 101 -48.07 11.92 1.30
C SER A 101 -49.41 12.27 0.58
N PRO A 102 -50.27 11.29 0.17
CA PRO A 102 -50.14 10.02 -0.58
C PRO A 102 -51.10 9.94 -1.81
N ARG A 103 -50.88 9.00 -2.75
CA ARG A 103 -51.90 8.15 -3.47
C ARG A 103 -51.49 7.75 -4.89
N CYS A 104 -51.82 6.49 -5.20
CA CYS A 104 -52.25 5.90 -6.50
C CYS A 104 -51.29 6.14 -7.68
N TRP A 105 -50.86 5.14 -8.45
CA TRP A 105 -51.61 4.03 -9.06
C TRP A 105 -50.85 2.71 -8.92
#